data_AF-A0A7N5KCP1-F1
#
_entry.id   AF-A0A7N5KCP1-F1
#
_cell.length_a   1.000
_cell.length_b   1.000
_cell.length_c   1.000
_cell.angle_alpha   90.00
_cell.angle_beta   90.00
_cell.angle_gamma   90.00
#
_symmetry.space_group_name_H-M   'P 1'
#
loop_
_entity.id
_entity.type
_entity.pdbx_description
1 polymer ?
#
loop_
_entity_poly.entity_id
_entity_poly.type
_entity_poly.pdbx_seq_one_letter_code
_entity_poly.pdbx_strand_id
1 'polypeptide(L)'
;MCGWLLLLLWGLLPGVVAGGLDRALPHRTLLDSEGKYWLSWGPRGGRLAFRLEVRTAGYVGFGFSPTGAMAAADIVVGGVAHGRPYLQPCFWAVSKTETCDEKCLQQQGNCCWAVR
;
A
#
# COMPACT_ATOMS: atom_id res chain seq x y z
N MET A 1 -24.86 -59.93 -4.50
CA MET A 1 -24.73 -58.80 -5.44
C MET A 1 -24.93 -57.51 -4.63
N CYS A 2 -23.92 -57.13 -3.83
CA CYS A 2 -23.96 -55.99 -2.91
C CYS A 2 -23.11 -54.87 -3.50
N GLY A 3 -23.70 -54.04 -4.36
CA GLY A 3 -22.94 -53.04 -5.13
C GLY A 3 -23.69 -51.74 -5.38
N TRP A 4 -24.64 -51.37 -4.52
CA TRP A 4 -25.49 -50.21 -4.80
C TRP A 4 -25.92 -49.42 -3.54
N LEU A 5 -24.97 -49.20 -2.63
CA LEU A 5 -25.24 -48.38 -1.43
C LEU A 5 -23.99 -47.65 -0.91
N LEU A 6 -23.14 -47.14 -1.81
CA LEU A 6 -21.93 -46.36 -1.45
C LEU A 6 -21.72 -45.08 -2.27
N LEU A 7 -22.78 -44.50 -2.88
CA LEU A 7 -22.66 -43.28 -3.70
C LEU A 7 -23.48 -42.07 -3.21
N LEU A 8 -23.82 -42.01 -1.91
CA LEU A 8 -24.58 -40.88 -1.35
C LEU A 8 -23.91 -40.22 -0.14
N LEU A 9 -22.57 -40.23 -0.07
CA LEU A 9 -21.86 -39.53 1.00
C LEU A 9 -20.64 -38.72 0.53
N TRP A 10 -20.77 -38.01 -0.61
CA TRP A 10 -19.79 -36.98 -1.01
C TRP A 10 -20.43 -35.58 -1.20
N GLY A 11 -21.66 -35.38 -0.73
CA GLY A 11 -22.40 -34.13 -0.93
C GLY A 11 -22.32 -33.11 0.21
N LEU A 12 -21.59 -33.39 1.29
CA LEU A 12 -21.57 -32.55 2.51
C LEU A 12 -20.15 -32.28 3.02
N LEU A 13 -19.22 -31.91 2.15
CA LEU A 13 -18.17 -31.00 2.64
C LEU A 13 -18.76 -29.60 2.57
N PRO A 14 -18.89 -28.88 3.69
CA PRO A 14 -18.98 -27.43 3.65
C PRO A 14 -17.82 -26.98 2.77
N GLY A 15 -18.12 -26.32 1.66
CA GLY A 15 -17.08 -25.68 0.87
C GLY A 15 -16.29 -24.82 1.84
N VAL A 16 -15.04 -25.21 2.11
CA VAL A 16 -14.08 -24.31 2.72
C VAL A 16 -13.93 -23.21 1.70
N VAL A 17 -14.73 -22.16 1.87
CA VAL A 17 -14.36 -20.87 1.35
C VAL A 17 -13.05 -20.57 2.05
N ALA A 18 -11.95 -20.79 1.32
CA ALA A 18 -10.71 -20.11 1.59
C ALA A 18 -10.98 -18.63 1.29
N GLY A 19 -11.83 -18.00 2.12
CA GLY A 19 -11.80 -16.58 2.31
C GLY A 19 -10.41 -16.33 2.86
N GLY A 20 -9.49 -15.98 1.96
CA GLY A 20 -8.14 -15.61 2.32
C GLY A 20 -8.28 -14.69 3.51
N LEU A 21 -7.74 -15.12 4.66
CA LEU A 21 -7.73 -14.31 5.85
C LEU A 21 -6.91 -13.09 5.46
N ASP A 22 -7.60 -12.07 4.98
CA ASP A 22 -7.05 -10.75 4.82
C ASP A 22 -6.77 -10.35 6.26
N ARG A 23 -5.56 -10.71 6.73
CA ARG A 23 -5.25 -10.73 8.15
C ARG A 23 -5.53 -9.34 8.66
N ALA A 24 -6.52 -9.24 9.55
CA ALA A 24 -7.14 -7.98 9.90
C ALA A 24 -6.07 -6.94 10.21
N LEU A 25 -6.18 -5.77 9.59
CA LEU A 25 -5.38 -4.59 9.91
C LEU A 25 -6.20 -3.82 10.96
N PRO A 26 -5.91 -3.99 12.27
CA PRO A 26 -6.79 -3.53 13.35
C PRO A 26 -6.79 -2.00 13.49
N HIS A 27 -5.78 -1.32 12.96
CA HIS A 27 -5.67 0.12 13.02
C HIS A 27 -6.08 0.72 11.68
N ARG A 28 -6.83 1.82 11.73
CA ARG A 28 -7.27 2.57 10.56
C ARG A 28 -7.38 4.05 10.88
N THR A 29 -6.97 4.90 9.93
CA THR A 29 -7.12 6.36 10.05
C THR A 29 -7.38 6.98 8.68
N LEU A 30 -7.95 8.17 8.69
CA LEU A 30 -8.14 9.02 7.52
C LEU A 30 -7.00 10.03 7.45
N LEU A 31 -6.43 10.22 6.26
CA LEU A 31 -5.26 11.07 6.02
C LEU A 31 -5.58 12.35 5.23
N ASP A 32 -6.82 12.53 4.79
CA ASP A 32 -7.30 13.72 4.11
C ASP A 32 -8.61 14.21 4.74
N SER A 33 -8.95 15.49 4.55
CA SER A 33 -10.20 16.06 5.08
C SER A 33 -11.45 15.62 4.32
N GLU A 34 -11.29 15.06 3.11
CA GLU A 34 -12.40 14.75 2.22
C GLU A 34 -12.83 13.27 2.25
N GLY A 35 -12.21 12.44 3.10
CA GLY A 35 -12.62 11.04 3.23
C GLY A 35 -12.10 10.13 2.11
N LYS A 36 -11.14 10.60 1.29
CA LYS A 36 -10.66 9.91 0.08
C LYS A 36 -9.39 9.10 0.31
N TYR A 37 -8.71 9.25 1.44
CA TYR A 37 -7.43 8.61 1.72
C TYR A 37 -7.42 7.87 3.07
N TRP A 38 -7.62 6.56 3.01
CA TRP A 38 -7.61 5.68 4.17
C TRP A 38 -6.29 4.92 4.29
N LEU A 39 -5.73 4.92 5.49
CA LEU A 39 -4.60 4.08 5.87
C LEU A 39 -5.07 3.05 6.88
N SER A 40 -4.82 1.77 6.59
CA SER A 40 -4.99 0.67 7.55
C SER A 40 -3.65 -0.01 7.80
N TRP A 41 -3.37 -0.43 9.03
CA TRP A 41 -2.12 -1.12 9.35
C TRP A 41 -2.24 -2.14 10.48
N GLY A 42 -1.28 -3.06 10.51
CA GLY A 42 -1.24 -4.13 11.50
C GLY A 42 0.00 -5.04 11.38
N PRO A 43 0.34 -5.77 12.44
CA PRO A 43 1.44 -6.72 12.42
C PRO A 43 1.12 -7.90 11.48
N ARG A 44 2.10 -8.29 10.67
CA ARG A 44 2.03 -9.43 9.76
C ARG A 44 3.39 -10.13 9.67
N GLY A 45 3.54 -11.23 10.39
CA GLY A 45 4.73 -12.09 10.31
C GLY A 45 6.03 -11.35 10.66
N GLY A 46 6.06 -10.67 11.81
CA GLY A 46 7.22 -9.88 12.26
C GLY A 46 7.45 -8.57 11.52
N ARG A 47 6.61 -8.24 10.53
CA ARG A 47 6.62 -6.96 9.81
C ARG A 47 5.37 -6.16 10.12
N LEU A 48 5.41 -4.86 9.83
CA LEU A 48 4.23 -4.02 9.83
C LEU A 48 3.68 -3.95 8.40
N ALA A 49 2.42 -4.34 8.21
CA ALA A 49 1.74 -4.27 6.93
C ALA A 49 0.87 -3.02 6.87
N PHE A 50 0.94 -2.32 5.74
CA PHE A 50 0.14 -1.14 5.45
C PHE A 50 -0.75 -1.39 4.24
N ARG A 51 -1.95 -0.83 4.27
CA ARG A 51 -2.89 -0.76 3.15
C ARG A 51 -3.29 0.68 2.95
N LEU A 52 -3.15 1.12 1.70
CA LEU A 52 -3.62 2.42 1.23
C LEU A 52 -4.87 2.20 0.39
N GLU A 53 -5.98 2.81 0.80
CA GLU A 53 -7.23 2.86 0.04
C GLU A 53 -7.48 4.32 -0.35
N VAL A 54 -7.23 4.63 -1.63
CA VAL A 54 -7.20 6.02 -2.10
C VAL A 54 -8.05 6.23 -3.33
N ARG A 55 -8.89 7.26 -3.31
CA ARG A 55 -9.55 7.78 -4.51
C ARG A 55 -8.65 8.84 -5.14
N THR A 56 -7.96 8.48 -6.22
CA THR A 56 -7.09 9.39 -6.97
C THR A 56 -7.23 9.16 -8.47
N ALA A 57 -7.05 10.21 -9.27
CA ALA A 57 -6.91 10.11 -10.73
C ALA A 57 -5.43 10.08 -11.17
N GLY A 58 -4.49 10.24 -10.23
CA GLY A 58 -3.05 10.31 -10.47
C GLY A 58 -2.26 9.42 -9.52
N TYR A 59 -1.19 9.97 -8.95
CA TYR A 59 -0.33 9.29 -7.97
C TYR A 59 -0.61 9.82 -6.55
N VAL A 60 -0.14 9.06 -5.57
CA VAL A 60 -0.20 9.35 -4.13
C VAL A 60 1.18 9.06 -3.53
N GLY A 61 1.62 9.90 -2.61
CA GLY A 61 2.82 9.67 -1.80
C GLY A 61 2.42 9.27 -0.39
N PHE A 62 3.09 8.25 0.16
CA PHE A 62 2.96 7.83 1.54
C PHE A 62 4.34 7.66 2.15
N GLY A 63 4.56 8.13 3.37
CA GLY A 63 5.84 7.97 4.01
C GLY A 63 5.84 8.26 5.49
N PHE A 64 6.97 7.99 6.11
CA PHE A 64 7.23 8.24 7.52
C PHE A 64 8.36 9.24 7.67
N SER A 65 8.21 10.19 8.58
CA SER A 65 9.29 11.09 8.97
C SER A 65 9.26 11.38 10.46
N PRO A 66 10.39 11.80 11.05
CA PRO A 66 10.43 12.16 12.47
C PRO A 66 9.58 13.39 12.82
N THR A 67 9.32 14.27 11.84
CA THR A 67 8.67 15.57 12.06
C THR A 67 7.28 15.68 11.45
N GLY A 68 6.84 14.67 10.69
CA GLY A 68 5.64 14.75 9.84
C GLY A 68 5.84 15.56 8.55
N ALA A 69 7.01 16.17 8.34
CA ALA A 69 7.36 16.84 7.10
C ALA A 69 7.77 15.83 6.01
N MET A 70 7.73 16.26 4.75
CA MET A 70 8.20 15.46 3.62
C MET A 70 9.73 15.32 3.58
N ALA A 71 10.45 16.36 4.01
CA ALA A 71 11.91 16.34 4.02
C ALA A 71 12.43 15.24 4.95
N ALA A 72 13.42 14.47 4.46
CA ALA A 72 13.99 13.31 5.15
C ALA A 72 12.96 12.21 5.53
N ALA A 73 11.87 12.10 4.77
CA ALA A 73 10.90 11.02 4.91
C ALA A 73 11.30 9.80 4.08
N ASP A 74 11.01 8.60 4.60
CA ASP A 74 11.01 7.37 3.82
C ASP A 74 9.69 7.29 3.05
N ILE A 75 9.74 7.52 1.74
CA ILE A 75 8.54 7.67 0.90
C ILE A 75 8.39 6.49 -0.07
N VAL A 76 7.14 6.04 -0.24
CA VAL A 76 6.69 5.26 -1.38
C VAL A 76 5.68 6.08 -2.18
N VAL A 77 5.69 5.91 -3.51
CA VAL A 77 4.74 6.52 -4.42
C VAL A 77 3.94 5.41 -5.09
N GLY A 78 2.63 5.60 -5.20
CA GLY A 78 1.74 4.66 -5.87
C GLY A 78 0.66 5.36 -6.66
N GLY A 79 -0.10 4.59 -7.42
CA GLY A 79 -1.20 5.11 -8.22
C GLY A 79 -1.85 3.98 -9.01
N VAL A 80 -2.65 4.34 -10.02
CA VAL A 80 -3.27 3.38 -10.92
C VAL A 80 -2.78 3.64 -12.34
N ALA A 81 -2.18 2.62 -12.96
CA ALA A 81 -1.77 2.64 -14.35
C ALA A 81 -2.47 1.51 -15.10
N HIS A 82 -3.17 1.83 -16.19
CA HIS A 82 -3.94 0.85 -16.98
C HIS A 82 -4.90 -0.02 -16.13
N GLY A 83 -5.58 0.60 -15.17
CA GLY A 83 -6.51 -0.09 -14.25
C GLY A 83 -5.84 -0.97 -13.20
N ARG A 84 -4.51 -0.98 -13.11
CA ARG A 84 -3.74 -1.76 -12.13
C ARG A 84 -3.06 -0.84 -11.13
N PRO A 85 -3.19 -1.10 -9.82
CA PRO A 85 -2.46 -0.34 -8.81
C PRO A 85 -0.96 -0.68 -8.88
N TYR A 86 -0.11 0.33 -8.65
CA TYR A 86 1.32 0.16 -8.47
C TYR A 86 1.78 0.87 -7.19
N LEU A 87 2.89 0.40 -6.62
CA LEU A 87 3.55 1.01 -5.48
C LEU A 87 5.07 0.84 -5.65
N GLN A 88 5.82 1.92 -5.52
CA GLN A 88 7.26 1.96 -5.76
C GLN A 88 7.96 2.79 -4.68
N PRO A 89 9.13 2.37 -4.19
CA PRO A 89 9.95 3.19 -3.30
C PRO A 89 10.44 4.45 -4.02
N CYS A 90 10.49 5.55 -3.30
CA CYS A 90 11.01 6.83 -3.75
C CYS A 90 12.51 6.89 -3.41
N PHE A 91 13.38 6.43 -4.32
CA PHE A 91 14.81 6.26 -4.05
C PHE A 91 15.64 7.56 -3.91
N TRP A 92 15.04 8.74 -4.07
CA TRP A 92 15.76 10.02 -4.08
C TRP A 92 15.57 10.87 -2.81
N ALA A 93 15.11 10.29 -1.69
CA ALA A 93 15.16 10.97 -0.40
C ALA A 93 16.64 11.18 0.00
N VAL A 94 17.20 12.33 -0.39
CA VAL A 94 18.58 12.75 -0.17
C VAL A 94 18.94 12.64 1.33
N SER A 95 20.00 11.90 1.63
CA SER A 95 20.59 11.85 2.97
C SER A 95 21.21 13.21 3.32
N LYS A 96 21.20 13.53 4.62
CA LYS A 96 21.46 14.85 5.25
C LYS A 96 22.78 15.60 4.92
N THR A 97 23.57 15.21 3.92
CA THR A 97 24.92 15.74 3.72
C THR A 97 25.21 16.40 2.38
N GLU A 98 24.25 16.51 1.48
CA GLU A 98 24.44 17.37 0.30
C GLU A 98 23.41 18.50 0.33
N THR A 99 23.92 19.72 0.44
CA THR A 99 23.14 20.94 0.26
C THR A 99 22.34 20.81 -1.04
N CYS A 100 21.04 21.05 -0.98
CA CYS A 100 20.23 21.26 -2.17
C CYS A 100 20.64 22.58 -2.82
N ASP A 101 21.85 22.64 -3.38
CA ASP A 101 22.25 23.70 -4.27
C ASP A 101 21.37 23.53 -5.52
N GLU A 102 20.55 24.55 -5.78
CA GLU A 102 19.88 25.06 -6.99
C GLU A 102 19.85 24.26 -8.32
N LYS A 103 20.62 23.19 -8.48
CA LYS A 103 20.71 22.31 -9.64
C LYS A 103 19.85 21.04 -9.59
N CYS A 104 19.15 20.73 -8.49
CA CYS A 104 18.16 19.64 -8.45
C CYS A 104 16.80 19.99 -9.13
N LEU A 105 16.84 20.83 -10.17
CA LEU A 105 15.66 21.28 -10.93
C LEU A 105 15.60 20.71 -12.36
N GLN A 106 16.23 19.56 -12.64
CA GLN A 106 16.14 18.95 -13.96
C GLN A 106 15.37 17.63 -13.93
N GLN A 107 14.09 17.82 -14.21
CA GLN A 107 13.03 16.87 -14.49
C GLN A 107 13.36 15.97 -15.69
N GLN A 108 13.59 14.68 -15.43
CA GLN A 108 13.49 13.61 -16.43
C GLN A 108 12.97 12.34 -15.74
N GLY A 109 11.73 11.94 -16.03
CA GLY A 109 11.19 10.66 -15.58
C GLY A 109 10.63 10.66 -14.14
N ASN A 110 9.30 10.70 -14.07
CA ASN A 110 8.35 10.44 -12.97
C ASN A 110 8.57 10.87 -11.50
N CYS A 111 9.68 11.45 -11.04
CA CYS A 111 9.71 12.07 -9.70
C CYS A 111 10.77 13.17 -9.50
N CYS A 112 10.35 14.34 -9.04
CA CYS A 112 11.10 15.37 -8.28
C CYS A 112 10.09 16.20 -7.47
N TRP A 113 10.33 16.51 -6.18
CA TRP A 113 9.51 17.47 -5.42
C TRP A 113 10.36 18.46 -4.62
N ALA A 114 10.15 19.74 -4.90
CA ALA A 114 10.54 20.84 -4.05
C ALA A 114 9.41 21.15 -3.06
N VAL A 115 9.77 21.40 -1.80
CA VAL A 115 8.89 22.07 -0.84
C VAL A 115 9.29 23.55 -0.86
N ARG A 116 8.30 24.45 -0.89
CA ARG A 116 8.52 25.91 -0.82
C ARG A 116 9.37 26.31 0.38
#